data_AF-A0AAD5TBM9-F1
#
_entry.id   AF-A0AAD5TBM9-F1
#
_cell.length_a   1.000
_cell.length_b   1.000
_cell.length_c   1.000
_cell.angle_alpha   90.00
_cell.angle_beta   90.00
_cell.angle_gamma   90.00
#
_symmetry.space_group_name_H-M   'P 1'
#
loop_
_entity.id
_entity.type
_entity.pdbx_description
1 polymer ?
#
loop_
_entity_poly.entity_id
_entity_poly.type
_entity_poly.pdbx_seq_one_letter_code
_entity_poly.pdbx_strand_id
1 'polypeptide(L)'
;MDLYGNNTLLEVPDDIGQQLIQERIHKDLKIEKMIWKTHFRINERIASRYSDGMRVYLAGDACHAHTPLGGQGQNTGIQDAINLGWKLSMVLKNQCISLLLETYESERSVVGQQLVAFTSTSQKTSSSRSPTVQFIRNTVLSLSASRDFFVSLISQTLGETIYHYRGSALSVENWDNIEKLPPAKRATVKLNSERIYAGDRVSCYMLPHIGTVFFNTTCGFKLLLFAGKKTYAREPDLTNDELRQFAEIARAQTFSAVSDALVVEETNEKAYQTFGVREQCLFLIRPDGYVCYRSQPVKQDSLNYYLKDHAGLTAFS
;
A
#
# COMPACT_ATOMS: atom_id res chain seq x y z
N MET A 1 -9.55 -43.18 -3.05
CA MET A 1 -10.12 -43.11 -4.41
C MET A 1 -11.38 -42.29 -4.26
N ASP A 2 -11.25 -40.96 -4.38
CA ASP A 2 -12.31 -40.03 -3.96
C ASP A 2 -13.43 -39.99 -5.00
N LEU A 3 -14.66 -40.11 -4.51
CA LEU A 3 -15.90 -40.39 -5.25
C LEU A 3 -16.41 -39.26 -6.15
N TYR A 4 -15.62 -38.24 -6.50
CA TYR A 4 -16.11 -37.11 -7.31
C TYR A 4 -15.05 -36.57 -8.28
N GLY A 5 -14.49 -37.46 -9.10
CA GLY A 5 -13.73 -37.11 -10.30
C GLY A 5 -14.58 -36.56 -11.46
N ASN A 6 -15.67 -35.84 -11.17
CA ASN A 6 -16.51 -35.21 -12.18
C ASN A 6 -16.55 -33.69 -11.98
N ASN A 7 -16.16 -32.96 -13.02
CA ASN A 7 -16.32 -31.51 -13.20
C ASN A 7 -17.80 -31.11 -13.39
N THR A 8 -18.72 -31.68 -12.61
CA THR A 8 -20.09 -31.18 -12.54
C THR A 8 -20.05 -29.92 -11.69
N LEU A 9 -20.37 -28.76 -12.28
CA LEU A 9 -20.74 -27.58 -11.53
C LEU A 9 -21.80 -28.02 -10.51
N LEU A 10 -21.46 -28.02 -9.22
CA LEU A 10 -22.41 -28.35 -8.16
C LEU A 10 -23.53 -27.31 -8.25
N GLU A 11 -24.68 -27.69 -8.81
CA GLU A 11 -25.87 -26.85 -8.77
C GLU A 11 -26.20 -26.59 -7.30
N VAL A 12 -26.18 -25.32 -6.91
CA VAL A 12 -26.59 -24.90 -5.57
C VAL A 12 -28.11 -25.03 -5.53
N PRO A 13 -28.73 -25.80 -4.63
CA PRO A 13 -30.18 -25.88 -4.53
C PRO A 13 -30.82 -24.51 -4.27
N ASP A 14 -32.03 -24.25 -4.76
CA ASP A 14 -32.73 -22.96 -4.54
C ASP A 14 -33.14 -22.77 -3.07
N ASP A 15 -33.45 -23.86 -2.39
CA ASP A 15 -33.94 -23.87 -1.01
C ASP A 15 -32.83 -23.87 0.05
N ILE A 16 -31.57 -24.09 -0.33
CA ILE A 16 -30.44 -24.20 0.60
C ILE A 16 -30.31 -22.98 1.51
N GLY A 17 -30.57 -21.78 0.98
CA GLY A 17 -30.50 -20.54 1.77
C GLY A 17 -31.56 -20.52 2.87
N GLN A 18 -32.79 -20.95 2.55
CA GLN A 18 -33.89 -21.00 3.51
C GLN A 18 -33.65 -22.08 4.58
N GLN A 19 -33.13 -23.25 4.17
CA GLN A 19 -32.74 -24.32 5.10
C GLN A 19 -31.66 -23.84 6.08
N LEU A 20 -30.58 -23.22 5.58
CA LEU A 20 -29.49 -22.72 6.42
C LEU A 20 -29.94 -21.64 7.41
N ILE A 21 -30.89 -20.78 7.03
CA ILE A 21 -31.49 -19.80 7.95
C ILE A 21 -32.24 -20.52 9.06
N GLN A 22 -33.10 -21.49 8.74
CA GLN A 22 -33.88 -22.23 9.74
C GLN A 22 -32.97 -23.02 10.71
N GLU A 23 -31.88 -23.60 10.20
CA GLU A 23 -30.92 -24.34 11.01
C GLU A 23 -30.06 -23.46 11.93
N ARG A 24 -29.62 -22.30 11.44
CA ARG A 24 -28.55 -21.51 12.10
C ARG A 24 -29.02 -20.20 12.71
N ILE A 25 -30.13 -19.67 12.23
CA ILE A 25 -30.71 -18.41 12.69
C ILE A 25 -32.00 -18.77 13.41
N HIS A 26 -31.96 -18.75 14.74
CA HIS A 26 -33.09 -19.11 15.61
C HIS A 26 -34.21 -18.04 15.62
N LYS A 27 -34.57 -17.53 14.45
CA LYS A 27 -35.64 -16.54 14.21
C LYS A 27 -36.42 -16.95 12.96
N ASP A 28 -37.72 -16.69 12.94
CA ASP A 28 -38.56 -16.94 11.77
C ASP A 28 -38.29 -15.89 10.69
N LEU A 29 -37.38 -16.21 9.77
CA LEU A 29 -36.99 -15.37 8.64
C LEU A 29 -37.25 -16.10 7.33
N LYS A 30 -37.91 -15.43 6.38
CA LYS A 30 -38.20 -15.95 5.04
C LYS A 30 -37.41 -15.19 3.98
N ILE A 31 -36.75 -15.93 3.08
CA ILE A 31 -36.11 -15.35 1.90
C ILE A 31 -37.20 -15.08 0.85
N GLU A 32 -37.49 -13.81 0.56
CA GLU A 32 -38.46 -13.44 -0.48
C GLU A 32 -37.93 -13.69 -1.88
N LYS A 33 -36.65 -13.37 -2.13
CA LYS A 33 -36.01 -13.52 -3.44
C LYS A 33 -34.50 -13.74 -3.30
N MET A 34 -34.00 -14.83 -3.89
CA MET A 34 -32.57 -15.08 -4.00
C MET A 34 -32.04 -14.50 -5.32
N ILE A 35 -31.29 -13.38 -5.23
CA ILE A 35 -30.78 -12.67 -6.42
C ILE A 35 -29.57 -13.39 -7.02
N TRP A 36 -28.70 -13.97 -6.19
CA TRP A 36 -27.50 -14.68 -6.61
C TRP A 36 -27.07 -15.73 -5.59
N LYS A 37 -26.53 -16.84 -6.08
CA LYS A 37 -25.95 -17.92 -5.25
C LYS A 37 -24.78 -18.56 -6.00
N THR A 38 -23.78 -18.99 -5.27
CA THR A 38 -22.65 -19.73 -5.83
C THR A 38 -22.13 -20.75 -4.83
N HIS A 39 -21.50 -21.79 -5.36
CA HIS A 39 -20.69 -22.70 -4.57
C HIS A 39 -19.23 -22.31 -4.75
N PHE A 40 -18.54 -21.99 -3.65
CA PHE A 40 -17.11 -21.69 -3.67
C PHE A 40 -16.34 -22.73 -2.85
N ARG A 41 -15.21 -23.17 -3.38
CA ARG A 41 -14.26 -24.01 -2.64
C ARG A 41 -13.16 -23.11 -2.09
N ILE A 42 -12.91 -23.23 -0.79
CA ILE A 42 -11.77 -22.54 -0.17
C ILE A 42 -10.49 -23.17 -0.70
N ASN A 43 -9.69 -22.37 -1.39
CA ASN A 43 -8.33 -22.70 -1.79
C ASN A 43 -7.41 -21.63 -1.21
N GLU A 44 -6.27 -22.07 -0.66
CA GLU A 44 -5.17 -21.20 -0.27
C GLU A 44 -3.99 -21.53 -1.18
N ARG A 45 -3.68 -20.63 -2.11
CA ARG A 45 -2.65 -20.81 -3.12
C ARG A 45 -1.92 -19.50 -3.34
N ILE A 46 -0.63 -19.62 -3.60
CA ILE A 46 0.21 -18.50 -4.02
C ILE A 46 1.12 -18.96 -5.16
N ALA A 47 1.24 -18.14 -6.18
CA ALA A 47 2.17 -18.34 -7.27
C ALA A 47 3.60 -18.19 -6.75
N SER A 48 4.50 -19.09 -7.16
CA SER A 48 5.92 -19.00 -6.78
C SER A 48 6.63 -17.81 -7.40
N ARG A 49 6.11 -17.29 -8.52
CA ARG A 49 6.58 -16.09 -9.22
C ARG A 49 5.40 -15.31 -9.76
N TYR A 50 5.50 -13.98 -9.74
CA TYR A 50 4.50 -13.06 -10.26
C TYR A 50 4.88 -12.55 -11.65
N SER A 51 6.14 -12.72 -12.05
CA SER A 51 6.62 -12.44 -13.39
C SER A 51 7.49 -13.56 -13.93
N ASP A 52 7.57 -13.70 -15.25
CA ASP A 52 8.62 -14.50 -15.88
C ASP A 52 10.01 -13.83 -15.80
N GLY A 53 10.05 -12.53 -15.47
CA GLY A 53 11.25 -11.69 -15.45
C GLY A 53 11.48 -10.92 -16.76
N MET A 54 10.54 -11.00 -17.71
CA MET A 54 10.68 -10.39 -19.03
C MET A 54 9.42 -9.61 -19.44
N ARG A 55 8.32 -10.32 -19.71
CA ARG A 55 7.16 -9.75 -20.43
C ARG A 55 5.82 -10.18 -19.88
N VAL A 56 5.78 -11.29 -19.13
CA VAL A 56 4.54 -11.84 -18.59
C VAL A 56 4.46 -11.56 -17.11
N TYR A 57 3.31 -11.03 -16.69
CA TYR A 57 3.01 -10.68 -15.30
C TYR A 57 1.67 -11.28 -14.92
N LEU A 58 1.58 -11.82 -13.71
CA LEU A 58 0.37 -12.29 -13.07
C LEU A 58 -0.07 -11.25 -12.04
N ALA A 59 -1.38 -11.09 -11.83
CA ALA A 59 -1.94 -10.20 -10.81
C ALA A 59 -3.27 -10.75 -10.26
N GLY A 60 -3.62 -10.39 -9.02
CA GLY A 60 -4.88 -10.82 -8.39
C GLY A 60 -4.95 -12.34 -8.18
N ASP A 61 -6.12 -12.92 -8.45
CA ASP A 61 -6.39 -14.36 -8.25
C ASP A 61 -5.43 -15.30 -9.02
N ALA A 62 -4.78 -14.81 -10.08
CA ALA A 62 -3.74 -15.55 -10.78
C ALA A 62 -2.46 -15.73 -9.94
N CYS A 63 -2.20 -14.79 -9.02
CA CYS A 63 -1.06 -14.79 -8.11
C CYS A 63 -1.41 -15.39 -6.75
N HIS A 64 -2.57 -15.07 -6.21
CA HIS A 64 -2.95 -15.44 -4.85
C HIS A 64 -4.44 -15.74 -4.79
N ALA A 65 -4.77 -16.94 -4.32
CA ALA A 65 -6.14 -17.33 -4.03
C ALA A 65 -6.24 -17.66 -2.55
N HIS A 66 -7.22 -17.09 -1.87
CA HIS A 66 -7.41 -17.29 -0.45
C HIS A 66 -8.90 -17.32 -0.10
N THR A 67 -9.20 -17.68 1.15
CA THR A 67 -10.56 -17.60 1.70
C THR A 67 -11.16 -16.20 1.53
N PRO A 68 -12.47 -16.08 1.21
CA PRO A 68 -13.15 -14.80 1.07
C PRO A 68 -13.29 -14.06 2.42
N LEU A 69 -12.90 -14.67 3.53
CA LEU A 69 -12.94 -14.05 4.85
C LEU A 69 -12.13 -12.74 4.83
N GLY A 70 -12.81 -11.62 5.07
CA GLY A 70 -12.23 -10.27 5.00
C GLY A 70 -12.40 -9.56 3.66
N GLY A 71 -12.92 -10.20 2.60
CA GLY A 71 -13.26 -9.53 1.34
C GLY A 71 -12.07 -8.92 0.58
N GLN A 72 -10.88 -9.51 0.71
CA GLN A 72 -9.63 -8.89 0.28
C GLN A 72 -9.23 -9.17 -1.17
N GLY A 73 -9.68 -10.27 -1.79
CA GLY A 73 -9.14 -10.74 -3.08
C GLY A 73 -9.21 -9.69 -4.20
N GLN A 74 -10.39 -9.06 -4.36
CA GLN A 74 -10.55 -7.99 -5.35
C GLN A 74 -9.70 -6.76 -5.03
N ASN A 75 -9.63 -6.35 -3.75
CA ASN A 75 -8.85 -5.18 -3.34
C ASN A 75 -7.36 -5.40 -3.63
N THR A 76 -6.82 -6.55 -3.22
CA THR A 76 -5.42 -6.90 -3.45
C THR A 76 -5.12 -7.00 -4.94
N GLY A 77 -6.01 -7.59 -5.75
CA GLY A 77 -5.84 -7.68 -7.20
C GLY A 77 -5.83 -6.30 -7.88
N ILE A 78 -6.67 -5.37 -7.42
CA ILE A 78 -6.63 -3.98 -7.89
C ILE A 78 -5.31 -3.31 -7.49
N GLN A 79 -4.83 -3.51 -6.27
CA GLN A 79 -3.54 -2.97 -5.80
C GLN A 79 -2.36 -3.54 -6.61
N ASP A 80 -2.40 -4.82 -6.98
CA ASP A 80 -1.41 -5.45 -7.87
C ASP A 80 -1.38 -4.73 -9.22
N ALA A 81 -2.55 -4.52 -9.82
CA ALA A 81 -2.67 -3.84 -11.11
C ALA A 81 -2.22 -2.38 -11.04
N ILE A 82 -2.55 -1.65 -9.97
CA ILE A 82 -2.10 -0.27 -9.76
C ILE A 82 -0.57 -0.22 -9.65
N ASN A 83 0.05 -1.10 -8.86
CA ASN A 83 1.50 -1.16 -8.68
C ASN A 83 2.24 -1.48 -10.00
N LEU A 84 1.72 -2.42 -10.79
CA LEU A 84 2.32 -2.80 -12.07
C LEU A 84 2.08 -1.75 -13.17
N GLY A 85 0.87 -1.17 -13.23
CA GLY A 85 0.41 -0.34 -14.34
C GLY A 85 1.25 0.90 -14.58
N TRP A 86 1.65 1.60 -13.52
CA TRP A 86 2.50 2.79 -13.67
C TRP A 86 3.92 2.44 -14.11
N LYS A 87 4.47 1.32 -13.63
CA LYS A 87 5.80 0.83 -14.00
C LYS A 87 5.83 0.46 -15.49
N LEU A 88 4.82 -0.28 -15.95
CA LEU A 88 4.63 -0.59 -17.38
C LEU A 88 4.52 0.68 -18.21
N SER A 89 3.70 1.65 -17.78
CA SER A 89 3.53 2.92 -18.49
C SER A 89 4.86 3.68 -18.65
N MET A 90 5.66 3.78 -17.59
CA MET A 90 6.95 4.47 -17.64
C MET A 90 7.96 3.76 -18.54
N VAL A 91 8.04 2.42 -18.48
CA VAL A 91 8.93 1.65 -19.35
C VAL A 91 8.50 1.73 -20.81
N LEU A 92 7.21 1.58 -21.12
CA LEU A 92 6.68 1.68 -22.48
C LEU A 92 6.86 3.07 -23.10
N LYS A 93 6.88 4.11 -22.27
CA LYS A 93 7.15 5.49 -22.69
C LYS A 93 8.65 5.82 -22.73
N ASN A 94 9.52 4.85 -22.50
CA ASN A 94 10.97 5.03 -22.39
C ASN A 94 11.37 6.08 -21.32
N GLN A 95 10.57 6.26 -20.28
CA GLN A 95 10.87 7.17 -19.16
C GLN A 95 11.73 6.49 -18.10
N CYS A 96 11.62 5.16 -17.99
CA CYS A 96 12.41 4.34 -17.07
C CYS A 96 12.90 3.06 -17.75
N ILE A 97 14.02 2.52 -17.29
CA ILE A 97 14.55 1.23 -17.76
C ILE A 97 13.70 0.06 -17.23
N SER A 98 13.81 -1.11 -17.89
CA SER A 98 13.03 -2.30 -17.55
C SER A 98 13.26 -2.84 -16.14
N LEU A 99 14.40 -2.53 -15.50
CA LEU A 99 14.70 -2.89 -14.11
C LEU A 99 13.61 -2.44 -13.14
N LEU A 100 12.90 -1.34 -13.45
CA LEU A 100 11.76 -0.88 -12.68
C LEU A 100 10.68 -1.96 -12.52
N LEU A 101 10.48 -2.81 -13.52
CA LEU A 101 9.45 -3.86 -13.51
C LEU A 101 9.77 -5.01 -12.55
N GLU A 102 11.04 -5.28 -12.27
CA GLU A 102 11.45 -6.33 -11.31
C GLU A 102 10.93 -6.03 -9.90
N THR A 103 10.76 -4.75 -9.58
CA THR A 103 10.24 -4.30 -8.29
C THR A 103 8.77 -4.68 -8.07
N TYR A 104 8.03 -5.05 -9.13
CA TYR A 104 6.64 -5.52 -9.00
C TYR A 104 6.54 -6.79 -8.16
N GLU A 105 7.31 -7.82 -8.53
CA GLU A 105 7.29 -9.10 -7.81
C GLU A 105 7.81 -8.95 -6.39
N SER A 106 8.92 -8.24 -6.19
CA SER A 106 9.52 -8.06 -4.85
C SER A 106 8.60 -7.30 -3.89
N GLU A 107 7.75 -6.40 -4.40
CA GLU A 107 6.78 -5.65 -3.58
C GLU A 107 5.50 -6.46 -3.34
N ARG A 108 4.92 -7.06 -4.39
CA ARG A 108 3.57 -7.63 -4.34
C ARG A 108 3.52 -9.09 -3.90
N SER A 109 4.58 -9.86 -4.12
CA SER A 109 4.64 -11.24 -3.62
C SER A 109 4.63 -11.31 -2.09
N VAL A 110 5.34 -10.38 -1.43
CA VAL A 110 5.37 -10.28 0.05
C VAL A 110 3.99 -9.94 0.60
N VAL A 111 3.27 -9.01 -0.03
CA VAL A 111 1.89 -8.65 0.35
C VAL A 111 0.95 -9.85 0.16
N GLY A 112 1.04 -10.56 -0.96
CA GLY A 112 0.25 -11.77 -1.20
C GLY A 112 0.49 -12.86 -0.15
N GLN A 113 1.75 -13.10 0.24
CA GLN A 113 2.09 -14.05 1.31
C GLN A 113 1.50 -13.63 2.67
N GLN A 114 1.62 -12.35 3.03
CA GLN A 114 1.05 -11.82 4.28
C GLN A 114 -0.47 -11.97 4.30
N LEU A 115 -1.13 -11.69 3.18
CA LEU A 115 -2.58 -11.81 3.04
C LEU A 115 -3.06 -13.25 3.17
N VAL A 116 -2.43 -14.20 2.46
CA VAL A 116 -2.78 -15.62 2.54
C VAL A 116 -2.59 -16.14 3.98
N ALA A 117 -1.48 -15.78 4.64
CA ALA A 117 -1.23 -16.17 6.03
C ALA A 117 -2.28 -15.60 7.00
N PHE A 118 -2.63 -14.31 6.83
CA PHE A 118 -3.63 -13.62 7.64
C PHE A 118 -5.02 -14.25 7.47
N THR A 119 -5.46 -14.45 6.23
CA THR A 119 -6.79 -14.98 5.91
C THR A 119 -6.91 -16.45 6.31
N SER A 120 -5.87 -17.27 6.10
CA SER A 120 -5.82 -18.68 6.57
C SER A 120 -5.99 -18.80 8.09
N THR A 121 -5.25 -17.98 8.84
CA THR A 121 -5.32 -17.97 10.31
C THR A 121 -6.69 -17.52 10.80
N SER A 122 -7.23 -16.48 10.17
CA SER A 122 -8.56 -15.94 10.49
C SER A 122 -9.67 -16.96 10.20
N GLN A 123 -9.56 -17.71 9.10
CA GLN A 123 -10.51 -18.77 8.73
C GLN A 123 -10.48 -19.91 9.74
N LYS A 124 -9.29 -20.43 10.06
CA LYS A 124 -9.13 -21.53 11.04
C LYS A 124 -9.71 -21.15 12.40
N THR A 125 -9.48 -19.91 12.83
CA THR A 125 -10.01 -19.37 14.10
C THR A 125 -11.53 -19.21 14.05
N SER A 126 -12.08 -18.75 12.93
CA SER A 126 -13.52 -18.53 12.75
C SER A 126 -14.32 -19.82 12.67
N SER A 127 -13.81 -20.82 11.93
CA SER A 127 -14.46 -22.13 11.76
C SER A 127 -14.11 -23.16 12.83
N SER A 128 -13.35 -22.77 13.87
CA SER A 128 -12.93 -23.69 14.92
C SER A 128 -14.13 -24.21 15.71
N ARG A 129 -14.18 -25.54 15.91
CA ARG A 129 -15.17 -26.21 16.77
C ARG A 129 -14.69 -26.38 18.22
N SER A 130 -13.48 -25.94 18.54
CA SER A 130 -12.93 -26.06 19.89
C SER A 130 -13.61 -25.05 20.83
N PRO A 131 -14.24 -25.50 21.94
CA PRO A 131 -14.90 -24.59 22.89
C PRO A 131 -13.94 -23.56 23.50
N THR A 132 -12.68 -23.93 23.73
CA THR A 132 -11.67 -23.02 24.31
C THR A 132 -11.29 -21.92 23.34
N VAL A 133 -11.08 -22.26 22.06
CA VAL A 133 -10.79 -21.26 21.01
C VAL A 133 -11.97 -20.32 20.82
N GLN A 134 -13.21 -20.84 20.82
CA GLN A 134 -14.41 -20.02 20.73
C GLN A 134 -14.56 -19.07 21.93
N PHE A 135 -14.32 -19.57 23.14
CA PHE A 135 -14.36 -18.75 24.36
C PHE A 135 -13.36 -17.61 24.28
N ILE A 136 -12.08 -17.91 24.02
CA ILE A 136 -11.01 -16.89 23.91
C ILE A 136 -11.36 -15.87 22.83
N ARG A 137 -11.75 -16.33 21.63
CA ARG A 137 -12.12 -15.46 20.52
C ARG A 137 -13.26 -14.52 20.91
N ASN A 138 -14.34 -15.06 21.48
CA ASN A 138 -15.53 -14.27 21.83
C ASN A 138 -15.22 -13.25 22.94
N THR A 139 -14.40 -13.61 23.92
CA THR A 139 -13.95 -12.70 24.99
C THR A 139 -13.01 -11.61 24.45
N VAL A 140 -12.06 -11.96 23.59
CA VAL A 140 -11.15 -10.96 22.99
C VAL A 140 -11.95 -9.99 22.14
N LEU A 141 -12.83 -10.48 21.26
CA LEU A 141 -13.68 -9.64 20.41
C LEU A 141 -14.59 -8.72 21.23
N SER A 142 -15.21 -9.20 22.32
CA SER A 142 -16.09 -8.36 23.13
C SER A 142 -15.35 -7.26 23.89
N LEU A 143 -14.11 -7.54 24.32
CA LEU A 143 -13.27 -6.58 25.02
C LEU A 143 -12.60 -5.57 24.08
N SER A 144 -12.31 -5.96 22.83
CA SER A 144 -11.58 -5.14 21.88
C SER A 144 -12.47 -4.36 20.92
N ALA A 145 -13.70 -4.82 20.65
CA ALA A 145 -14.61 -4.18 19.69
C ALA A 145 -14.99 -2.73 20.06
N SER A 146 -14.86 -2.34 21.32
CA SER A 146 -15.13 -0.98 21.82
C SER A 146 -13.87 -0.09 21.89
N ARG A 147 -12.70 -0.58 21.46
CA ARG A 147 -11.43 0.14 21.55
C ARG A 147 -11.07 0.74 20.19
N ASP A 148 -10.93 2.06 20.12
CA ASP A 148 -10.58 2.79 18.89
C ASP A 148 -9.33 2.24 18.19
N PHE A 149 -8.33 1.82 18.97
CA PHE A 149 -7.12 1.18 18.46
C PHE A 149 -7.43 -0.09 17.65
N PHE A 150 -8.31 -0.95 18.16
CA PHE A 150 -8.64 -2.23 17.52
C PHE A 150 -9.53 -2.03 16.30
N VAL A 151 -10.49 -1.09 16.39
CA VAL A 151 -11.30 -0.65 15.25
C VAL A 151 -10.40 -0.13 14.13
N SER A 152 -9.46 0.76 14.45
CA SER A 152 -8.50 1.32 13.49
C SER A 152 -7.64 0.23 12.84
N LEU A 153 -7.14 -0.73 13.62
CA LEU A 153 -6.36 -1.86 13.09
C LEU A 153 -7.18 -2.72 12.12
N ILE A 154 -8.41 -3.06 12.47
CA ILE A 154 -9.29 -3.82 11.57
C ILE A 154 -9.58 -3.02 10.30
N SER A 155 -9.94 -1.75 10.43
CA SER A 155 -10.21 -0.87 9.28
C SER A 155 -9.01 -0.75 8.34
N GLN A 156 -7.79 -0.60 8.87
CA GLN A 156 -6.58 -0.50 8.06
C GLN A 156 -6.16 -1.83 7.43
N THR A 157 -6.39 -2.94 8.15
CA THR A 157 -6.13 -4.28 7.62
C THR A 157 -7.09 -4.58 6.46
N LEU A 158 -8.39 -4.34 6.67
CA LEU A 158 -9.41 -4.56 5.64
C LEU A 158 -9.29 -3.56 4.47
N GLY A 159 -8.81 -2.35 4.74
CA GLY A 159 -8.52 -1.33 3.73
C GLY A 159 -7.17 -1.52 3.03
N GLU A 160 -6.38 -2.53 3.41
CA GLU A 160 -5.03 -2.78 2.90
C GLU A 160 -4.09 -1.55 2.97
N THR A 161 -4.33 -0.64 3.90
CA THR A 161 -3.50 0.56 4.09
C THR A 161 -2.31 0.30 5.00
N ILE A 162 -2.24 -0.88 5.59
CA ILE A 162 -1.20 -1.33 6.51
C ILE A 162 0.07 -1.86 5.80
N TYR A 163 0.03 -2.04 4.48
CA TYR A 163 1.18 -2.55 3.74
C TYR A 163 2.15 -1.42 3.39
N HIS A 164 3.45 -1.70 3.56
CA HIS A 164 4.54 -0.77 3.31
C HIS A 164 5.64 -1.47 2.50
N TYR A 165 6.30 -0.75 1.60
CA TYR A 165 7.39 -1.25 0.76
C TYR A 165 8.78 -0.83 1.27
N ARG A 166 8.97 -0.67 2.58
CA ARG A 166 10.23 -0.21 3.17
C ARG A 166 11.47 -1.04 2.81
N GLY A 167 11.30 -2.28 2.35
CA GLY A 167 12.37 -3.15 1.86
C GLY A 167 12.54 -3.19 0.33
N SER A 168 11.77 -2.39 -0.41
CA SER A 168 11.85 -2.31 -1.87
C SER A 168 13.12 -1.58 -2.31
N ALA A 169 13.67 -1.97 -3.46
CA ALA A 169 14.76 -1.24 -4.11
C ALA A 169 14.41 0.22 -4.46
N LEU A 170 13.11 0.52 -4.55
CA LEU A 170 12.57 1.87 -4.76
C LEU A 170 12.36 2.65 -3.46
N SER A 171 12.68 2.12 -2.28
CA SER A 171 12.46 2.81 -1.00
C SER A 171 13.78 3.22 -0.37
N VAL A 172 14.16 4.48 -0.56
CA VAL A 172 15.48 5.01 -0.17
C VAL A 172 15.34 6.23 0.74
N GLU A 173 16.16 6.24 1.78
CA GLU A 173 16.24 7.26 2.80
C GLU A 173 17.65 7.87 2.79
N ASN A 174 17.77 9.17 2.53
CA ASN A 174 19.03 9.89 2.54
C ASN A 174 19.07 10.90 3.71
N TRP A 175 20.02 10.71 4.62
CA TRP A 175 20.13 11.49 5.86
C TRP A 175 21.57 11.94 6.08
N ASP A 176 21.77 13.25 6.19
CA ASP A 176 23.09 13.81 6.50
C ASP A 176 23.51 13.59 7.95
N ASN A 177 22.57 13.34 8.86
CA ASN A 177 22.88 13.23 10.29
C ASN A 177 22.08 12.10 10.98
N ILE A 178 22.64 10.89 10.90
CA ILE A 178 22.05 9.64 11.44
C ILE A 178 21.90 9.71 12.98
N GLU A 179 22.75 10.46 13.69
CA GLU A 179 22.74 10.58 15.16
C GLU A 179 21.51 11.32 15.72
N LYS A 180 20.76 12.04 14.88
CA LYS A 180 19.52 12.74 15.24
C LYS A 180 18.26 12.07 14.67
N LEU A 181 18.37 10.83 14.20
CA LEU A 181 17.18 10.03 13.95
C LEU A 181 16.46 9.84 15.30
N PRO A 182 15.18 10.22 15.47
CA PRO A 182 14.39 9.53 16.48
C PRO A 182 14.48 8.04 16.12
N PRO A 183 14.82 7.15 17.08
CA PRO A 183 15.13 5.77 16.75
C PRO A 183 13.93 5.17 16.00
N ALA A 184 14.17 4.80 14.73
CA ALA A 184 13.31 3.86 14.07
C ALA A 184 13.48 2.57 14.86
N LYS A 185 12.60 2.31 15.84
CA LYS A 185 12.47 0.96 16.37
C LYS A 185 12.13 0.08 15.17
N ARG A 186 13.16 -0.59 14.64
CA ARG A 186 13.07 -1.56 13.56
C ARG A 186 11.93 -2.52 13.90
N ALA A 187 11.13 -2.83 12.90
CA ALA A 187 10.19 -3.94 12.94
C ALA A 187 9.21 -3.90 14.11
N THR A 188 8.18 -3.06 14.00
CA THR A 188 6.86 -3.42 14.48
C THR A 188 5.87 -2.58 13.71
N VAL A 189 4.73 -3.18 13.39
CA VAL A 189 3.54 -2.52 12.83
C VAL A 189 3.10 -1.44 13.83
N LYS A 190 3.75 -0.28 13.82
CA LYS A 190 3.29 0.88 14.55
C LYS A 190 2.21 1.51 13.68
N LEU A 191 0.96 1.29 14.09
CA LEU A 191 -0.24 1.93 13.57
C LEU A 191 -0.24 3.47 13.62
N ASN A 192 0.85 4.08 14.12
CA ASN A 192 1.18 5.50 14.10
C ASN A 192 2.70 5.61 14.18
N SER A 193 3.40 5.68 13.03
CA SER A 193 4.76 6.24 13.05
C SER A 193 4.64 7.74 13.27
N GLU A 194 5.54 8.31 14.08
CA GLU A 194 5.60 9.78 14.29
C GLU A 194 6.03 10.54 13.03
N ARG A 195 6.35 9.82 11.95
CA ARG A 195 6.80 10.34 10.65
C ARG A 195 6.57 9.34 9.53
N ILE A 196 6.50 9.83 8.29
CA ILE A 196 6.40 9.02 7.07
C ILE A 196 7.79 8.61 6.57
N TYR A 197 7.98 7.33 6.22
CA TYR A 197 9.23 6.81 5.66
C TYR A 197 9.11 6.50 4.16
N ALA A 198 10.24 6.36 3.47
CA ALA A 198 10.29 5.71 2.17
C ALA A 198 9.74 4.28 2.29
N GLY A 199 8.83 3.94 1.38
CA GLY A 199 8.04 2.72 1.39
C GLY A 199 6.67 2.87 2.08
N ASP A 200 6.40 3.97 2.77
CA ASP A 200 5.07 4.21 3.36
C ASP A 200 4.11 4.80 2.31
N ARG A 201 2.82 4.48 2.48
CA ARG A 201 1.76 5.00 1.63
C ARG A 201 1.38 6.41 2.08
N VAL A 202 1.15 7.30 1.11
CA VAL A 202 0.58 8.63 1.28
C VAL A 202 -0.68 8.70 0.42
N SER A 203 -1.80 9.04 1.04
CA SER A 203 -3.11 9.16 0.38
C SER A 203 -3.57 10.62 0.38
N CYS A 204 -4.41 10.97 -0.59
CA CYS A 204 -5.02 12.30 -0.69
C CYS A 204 -5.77 12.72 0.59
N TYR A 205 -6.31 11.76 1.35
CA TYR A 205 -6.98 12.04 2.63
C TYR A 205 -6.03 12.54 3.73
N MET A 206 -4.73 12.22 3.64
CA MET A 206 -3.74 12.64 4.63
C MET A 206 -3.39 14.13 4.52
N LEU A 207 -3.64 14.72 3.35
CA LEU A 207 -3.40 16.12 3.02
C LEU A 207 -4.67 16.73 2.43
N PRO A 208 -5.73 17.01 3.21
CA PRO A 208 -6.93 17.62 2.66
C PRO A 208 -6.61 18.97 1.99
N HIS A 209 -7.33 19.28 0.90
CA HIS A 209 -7.14 20.43 -0.01
C HIS A 209 -5.95 20.32 -0.97
N ILE A 210 -4.77 19.92 -0.50
CA ILE A 210 -3.59 19.76 -1.35
C ILE A 210 -3.59 18.41 -2.05
N GLY A 211 -3.86 17.36 -1.29
CA GLY A 211 -3.81 15.97 -1.73
C GLY A 211 -4.83 15.66 -2.81
N THR A 212 -6.03 16.24 -2.76
CA THR A 212 -7.03 16.03 -3.82
C THR A 212 -6.55 16.56 -5.17
N VAL A 213 -5.83 17.68 -5.19
CA VAL A 213 -5.31 18.28 -6.42
C VAL A 213 -4.02 17.57 -6.86
N PHE A 214 -3.12 17.30 -5.91
CA PHE A 214 -1.78 16.75 -6.18
C PHE A 214 -1.79 15.25 -6.52
N PHE A 215 -2.70 14.47 -5.94
CA PHE A 215 -2.85 13.02 -6.21
C PHE A 215 -3.95 12.71 -7.23
N ASN A 216 -4.49 13.71 -7.93
CA ASN A 216 -5.55 13.49 -8.92
C ASN A 216 -5.04 12.84 -10.21
N THR A 217 -3.72 12.85 -10.43
CA THR A 217 -3.10 12.24 -11.61
C THR A 217 -2.19 11.08 -11.20
N THR A 218 -2.43 9.91 -11.79
CA THR A 218 -1.61 8.70 -11.64
C THR A 218 -0.44 8.65 -12.62
N CYS A 219 -0.06 9.81 -13.17
CA CYS A 219 0.99 9.95 -14.16
C CYS A 219 2.20 10.60 -13.50
N GLY A 220 3.34 9.92 -13.49
CA GLY A 220 4.61 10.48 -13.03
C GLY A 220 4.81 10.51 -11.52
N PHE A 221 6.05 10.66 -11.10
CA PHE A 221 6.43 10.94 -9.73
C PHE A 221 5.95 12.33 -9.31
N LYS A 222 5.77 12.49 -8.00
CA LYS A 222 5.32 13.71 -7.35
C LYS A 222 6.35 14.16 -6.32
N LEU A 223 6.79 15.40 -6.38
CA LEU A 223 7.83 15.92 -5.49
C LEU A 223 7.22 16.84 -4.42
N LEU A 224 7.40 16.52 -3.14
CA LEU A 224 7.03 17.38 -2.01
C LEU A 224 8.30 17.94 -1.37
N LEU A 225 8.37 19.25 -1.26
CA LEU A 225 9.49 19.98 -0.67
C LEU A 225 9.00 20.71 0.57
N PHE A 226 9.36 20.23 1.76
CA PHE A 226 9.04 20.93 3.00
C PHE A 226 10.09 21.99 3.26
N ALA A 227 9.66 23.26 3.40
CA ALA A 227 10.56 24.38 3.67
C ALA A 227 11.30 24.26 5.01
N GLY A 228 10.75 23.47 5.95
CA GLY A 228 11.22 23.41 7.33
C GLY A 228 10.59 24.50 8.19
N LYS A 229 10.53 24.27 9.49
CA LYS A 229 10.12 25.27 10.47
C LYS A 229 11.28 26.20 10.75
N LYS A 230 11.05 27.52 10.79
CA LYS A 230 12.11 28.51 11.05
C LYS A 230 12.91 28.25 12.33
N THR A 231 12.28 27.68 13.35
CA THR A 231 12.93 27.31 14.62
C THR A 231 13.98 26.20 14.50
N TYR A 232 13.96 25.44 13.40
CA TYR A 232 14.89 24.35 13.12
C TYR A 232 15.74 24.61 11.86
N ALA A 233 15.67 25.81 11.29
CA ALA A 233 16.41 26.17 10.10
C ALA A 233 17.92 26.06 10.32
N ARG A 234 18.63 25.55 9.34
CA ARG A 234 20.09 25.43 9.33
C ARG A 234 20.64 26.16 8.11
N GLU A 235 21.90 26.57 8.15
CA GLU A 235 22.57 26.97 6.92
C GLU A 235 23.33 25.78 6.32
N PRO A 236 23.28 25.57 4.99
CA PRO A 236 22.48 26.30 3.99
C PRO A 236 21.15 25.59 3.66
N ASP A 237 20.06 25.94 4.34
CA ASP A 237 18.70 25.60 3.92
C ASP A 237 18.26 26.54 2.78
N LEU A 238 17.56 25.98 1.79
CA LEU A 238 17.04 26.75 0.66
C LEU A 238 15.85 27.64 1.07
N THR A 239 15.77 28.84 0.51
CA THR A 239 14.59 29.69 0.58
C THR A 239 13.40 29.08 -0.17
N ASN A 240 12.18 29.57 0.08
CA ASN A 240 10.99 29.09 -0.63
C ASN A 240 11.09 29.28 -2.15
N ASP A 241 11.74 30.35 -2.62
CA ASP A 241 11.91 30.61 -4.05
C ASP A 241 12.98 29.69 -4.66
N GLU A 242 14.05 29.39 -3.94
CA GLU A 242 15.03 28.37 -4.34
C GLU A 242 14.41 26.97 -4.37
N LEU A 243 13.51 26.63 -3.44
CA LEU A 243 12.77 25.37 -3.48
C LEU A 243 11.81 25.28 -4.68
N ARG A 244 11.17 26.40 -5.06
CA ARG A 244 10.35 26.46 -6.28
C ARG A 244 11.23 26.30 -7.53
N GLN A 245 12.40 26.93 -7.55
CA GLN A 245 13.35 26.76 -8.65
C GLN A 245 13.86 25.32 -8.73
N PHE A 246 14.18 24.70 -7.59
CA PHE A 246 14.52 23.28 -7.49
C PHE A 246 13.44 22.39 -8.10
N ALA A 247 12.18 22.64 -7.74
CA ALA A 247 11.03 21.90 -8.25
C ALA A 247 10.93 21.99 -9.78
N GLU A 248 11.08 23.18 -10.36
CA GLU A 248 11.05 23.37 -11.82
C GLU A 248 12.23 22.70 -12.51
N ILE A 249 13.44 22.79 -11.94
CA ILE A 249 14.63 22.10 -12.45
C ILE A 249 14.40 20.58 -12.45
N ALA A 250 13.90 20.01 -11.35
CA ALA A 250 13.64 18.57 -11.25
C ALA A 250 12.59 18.10 -12.29
N ARG A 251 11.56 18.90 -12.56
CA ARG A 251 10.54 18.58 -13.60
C ARG A 251 11.12 18.67 -15.01
N ALA A 252 11.93 19.69 -15.28
CA ALA A 252 12.58 19.89 -16.57
C ALA A 252 13.61 18.78 -16.88
N GLN A 253 14.47 18.44 -15.90
CA GLN A 253 15.51 17.41 -16.05
C GLN A 253 14.96 16.01 -16.23
N THR A 254 13.71 15.75 -15.80
CA THR A 254 13.11 14.41 -15.84
C THR A 254 12.18 14.19 -17.03
N PHE A 255 12.13 15.13 -17.98
CA PHE A 255 11.21 15.09 -19.13
C PHE A 255 9.76 14.76 -18.70
N SER A 256 9.29 15.42 -17.64
CA SER A 256 7.96 15.22 -17.03
C SER A 256 7.71 13.86 -16.36
N ALA A 257 8.74 13.01 -16.18
CA ALA A 257 8.62 11.83 -15.32
C ALA A 257 8.36 12.24 -13.87
N VAL A 258 8.96 13.34 -13.38
CA VAL A 258 8.39 14.12 -12.27
C VAL A 258 7.35 15.05 -12.86
N SER A 259 6.10 14.74 -12.59
CA SER A 259 4.94 15.39 -13.22
C SER A 259 4.54 16.67 -12.50
N ASP A 260 4.52 16.61 -11.17
CA ASP A 260 4.14 17.70 -10.29
C ASP A 260 5.12 17.82 -9.13
N ALA A 261 5.25 19.06 -8.64
CA ALA A 261 6.07 19.38 -7.49
C ALA A 261 5.35 20.45 -6.65
N LEU A 262 5.53 20.37 -5.33
CA LEU A 262 4.87 21.27 -4.39
C LEU A 262 5.82 21.63 -3.25
N VAL A 263 5.92 22.93 -2.97
CA VAL A 263 6.56 23.46 -1.76
C VAL A 263 5.52 23.56 -0.65
N VAL A 264 5.82 22.93 0.49
CA VAL A 264 4.98 22.90 1.69
C VAL A 264 5.57 23.85 2.73
N GLU A 265 4.95 25.01 2.85
CA GLU A 265 5.33 26.06 3.80
C GLU A 265 4.93 25.69 5.24
N GLU A 266 5.65 26.26 6.22
CA GLU A 266 5.44 25.99 7.65
C GLU A 266 4.01 26.29 8.15
N THR A 267 3.27 27.15 7.44
CA THR A 267 1.87 27.49 7.72
C THR A 267 0.92 26.29 7.55
N ASN A 268 1.34 25.26 6.80
CA ASN A 268 0.58 24.02 6.65
C ASN A 268 0.87 23.04 7.79
N GLU A 269 0.46 23.37 9.00
CA GLU A 269 0.74 22.57 10.20
C GLU A 269 0.25 21.13 10.08
N LYS A 270 -0.89 20.91 9.42
CA LYS A 270 -1.44 19.57 9.21
C LYS A 270 -0.51 18.70 8.38
N ALA A 271 0.05 19.22 7.29
CA ALA A 271 1.02 18.48 6.48
C ALA A 271 2.29 18.15 7.28
N TYR A 272 2.81 19.09 8.07
CA TYR A 272 3.99 18.88 8.93
C TYR A 272 3.73 17.82 10.00
N GLN A 273 2.55 17.83 10.62
CA GLN A 273 2.14 16.81 11.61
C GLN A 273 1.99 15.43 10.96
N THR A 274 1.26 15.35 9.84
CA THR A 274 1.05 14.11 9.08
C THR A 274 2.37 13.47 8.67
N PHE A 275 3.32 14.25 8.15
CA PHE A 275 4.60 13.73 7.67
C PHE A 275 5.67 13.59 8.76
N GLY A 276 5.42 14.16 9.95
CA GLY A 276 6.39 14.20 11.04
C GLY A 276 7.63 15.02 10.70
N VAL A 277 7.45 16.17 10.07
CA VAL A 277 8.53 17.03 9.56
C VAL A 277 8.77 18.21 10.50
N ARG A 278 10.04 18.60 10.65
CA ARG A 278 10.48 19.76 11.43
C ARG A 278 11.49 20.61 10.66
N GLU A 279 12.46 19.95 10.03
CA GLU A 279 13.52 20.57 9.23
C GLU A 279 13.18 20.52 7.74
N GLN A 280 13.96 21.22 6.91
CA GLN A 280 13.84 21.19 5.47
C GLN A 280 14.13 19.79 4.93
N CYS A 281 13.21 19.24 4.13
CA CYS A 281 13.37 17.90 3.55
C CYS A 281 12.53 17.73 2.28
N LEU A 282 12.87 16.74 1.45
CA LEU A 282 12.08 16.35 0.28
C LEU A 282 11.51 14.94 0.42
N PHE A 283 10.35 14.73 -0.18
CA PHE A 283 9.74 13.43 -0.43
C PHE A 283 9.43 13.29 -1.92
N LEU A 284 9.81 12.17 -2.51
CA LEU A 284 9.36 11.76 -3.84
C LEU A 284 8.31 10.66 -3.67
N ILE A 285 7.15 10.87 -4.26
CA ILE A 285 6.02 9.95 -4.21
C ILE A 285 5.78 9.36 -5.59
N ARG A 286 5.57 8.05 -5.62
CA ARG A 286 5.25 7.28 -6.82
C ARG A 286 3.83 7.52 -7.32
N PRO A 287 3.55 7.20 -8.58
CA PRO A 287 2.19 7.25 -9.12
C PRO A 287 1.15 6.40 -8.37
N ASP A 288 1.58 5.35 -7.66
CA ASP A 288 0.72 4.49 -6.83
C ASP A 288 0.55 4.98 -5.38
N GLY A 289 1.08 6.17 -5.07
CA GLY A 289 0.92 6.84 -3.78
C GLY A 289 1.89 6.37 -2.69
N TYR A 290 2.96 5.64 -3.03
CA TYR A 290 4.01 5.28 -2.06
C TYR A 290 5.18 6.24 -2.12
N VAL A 291 5.70 6.67 -0.96
CA VAL A 291 6.97 7.40 -0.89
C VAL A 291 8.07 6.46 -1.37
N CYS A 292 8.87 6.89 -2.33
CA CYS A 292 9.99 6.11 -2.84
C CYS A 292 11.34 6.70 -2.40
N TYR A 293 11.41 8.01 -2.24
CA TYR A 293 12.63 8.65 -1.79
C TYR A 293 12.33 9.74 -0.78
N ARG A 294 13.15 9.80 0.26
CA ARG A 294 13.15 10.89 1.24
C ARG A 294 14.58 11.37 1.45
N SER A 295 14.78 12.68 1.46
CA SER A 295 16.08 13.30 1.77
C SER A 295 15.94 14.40 2.80
N GLN A 296 16.84 14.44 3.76
CA GLN A 296 17.01 15.54 4.69
C GLN A 296 18.52 15.82 4.88
N PRO A 297 19.03 16.99 4.42
CA PRO A 297 18.31 18.13 3.82
C PRO A 297 17.91 17.88 2.35
N VAL A 298 17.35 18.91 1.71
CA VAL A 298 17.05 18.90 0.27
C VAL A 298 18.35 18.98 -0.52
N LYS A 299 18.61 17.97 -1.37
CA LYS A 299 19.84 17.89 -2.19
C LYS A 299 19.53 17.45 -3.61
N GLN A 300 19.91 18.26 -4.60
CA GLN A 300 19.64 18.01 -6.02
C GLN A 300 20.41 16.78 -6.49
N ASP A 301 21.72 16.71 -6.20
CA ASP A 301 22.56 15.61 -6.65
C ASP A 301 22.08 14.26 -6.13
N SER A 302 21.62 14.23 -4.88
CA SER A 302 21.09 13.00 -4.27
C SER A 302 19.75 12.59 -4.87
N LEU A 303 18.88 13.56 -5.21
CA LEU A 303 17.65 13.26 -5.96
C LEU A 303 17.96 12.74 -7.36
N ASN A 304 18.90 13.36 -8.08
CA ASN A 304 19.31 12.94 -9.43
C ASN A 304 19.93 11.55 -9.42
N TYR A 305 20.78 11.25 -8.43
CA TYR A 305 21.33 9.91 -8.19
C TYR A 305 20.21 8.89 -7.97
N TYR A 306 19.26 9.18 -7.07
CA TYR A 306 18.12 8.29 -6.84
C TYR A 306 17.31 8.05 -8.12
N LEU A 307 16.98 9.12 -8.85
CA LEU A 307 16.18 9.03 -10.07
C LEU A 307 16.88 8.19 -11.14
N LYS A 308 18.20 8.33 -11.29
CA LYS A 308 19.01 7.55 -12.21
C LYS A 308 19.15 6.09 -11.79
N ASP A 309 19.67 5.86 -10.58
CA ASP A 309 20.20 4.53 -10.20
C ASP A 309 19.17 3.64 -9.50
N HIS A 310 18.16 4.22 -8.84
CA HIS A 310 17.10 3.46 -8.17
C HIS A 310 15.81 3.42 -8.98
N ALA A 311 15.34 4.59 -9.44
CA ALA A 311 14.12 4.67 -10.24
C ALA A 311 14.36 4.37 -11.73
N GLY A 312 15.62 4.38 -12.17
CA GLY A 312 15.98 3.97 -13.53
C GLY A 312 15.59 4.97 -14.61
N LEU A 313 15.49 6.27 -14.31
CA LEU A 313 15.06 7.27 -15.28
C LEU A 313 16.07 7.42 -16.42
N THR A 314 15.57 7.29 -17.65
CA THR A 314 16.35 7.39 -18.90
C THR A 314 16.86 8.80 -19.17
N ALA A 315 16.23 9.81 -18.58
CA ALA A 315 16.62 11.22 -18.72
C ALA A 315 18.05 11.51 -18.26
N PHE A 316 18.61 10.63 -17.42
CA PHE A 316 19.97 10.73 -16.87
C PHE A 316 20.93 9.65 -17.40
N SER A 317 20.49 8.90 -18.43
CA SER A 317 21.25 7.82 -19.09
C SER A 317 22.06 8.32 -20.28
#